data_AF-A0A0B7AI67-F1
#
_entry.id   AF-A0A0B7AI67-F1
#
_cell.length_a   1.000
_cell.length_b   1.000
_cell.length_c   1.000
_cell.angle_alpha   90.00
_cell.angle_beta   90.00
_cell.angle_gamma   90.00
#
_symmetry.space_group_name_H-M   'P 1'
#
loop_
_entity.id
_entity.type
_entity.pdbx_description
1 polymer ?
#
loop_
_entity_poly.entity_id
_entity_poly.type
_entity_poly.pdbx_seq_one_letter_code
_entity_poly.pdbx_strand_id
1 'polypeptide(L)'
;EAQENMGDYKLKTAADYVVPDHLRMNVDKARGRLLLLKDMIFEYKCNFNNKLLALRDKKIKAIEEIGNIVKQLQEIQVKLDPELHQPIPVVPEMHPDEVPERVLSYTRESLRKFKIEYEQKKKHAQIM
;
A
#
# COMPACT_ATOMS: atom_id res chain seq x y z
N GLU A 1 28.44 26.61 -27.09
CA GLU A 1 28.37 25.13 -27.09
C GLU A 1 29.43 24.47 -27.97
N ALA A 2 29.56 24.79 -29.26
CA ALA A 2 30.59 24.18 -30.12
C ALA A 2 32.05 24.50 -29.73
N GLN A 3 32.31 25.67 -29.12
CA GLN A 3 33.65 26.07 -28.67
C GLN A 3 34.13 25.32 -27.42
N GLU A 4 33.22 24.80 -26.57
CA GLU A 4 33.60 24.11 -25.33
C GLU A 4 33.96 22.64 -25.56
N ASN A 5 33.42 22.02 -26.62
CA ASN A 5 33.70 20.65 -27.02
C ASN A 5 34.84 20.51 -28.05
N MET A 6 35.56 21.60 -28.31
CA MET A 6 36.64 21.63 -29.31
C MET A 6 37.98 21.49 -28.56
N GLY A 7 38.46 20.25 -28.40
CA GLY A 7 39.69 19.94 -27.67
C GLY A 7 40.11 18.47 -27.74
N ASP A 8 41.35 18.18 -27.34
CA ASP A 8 41.89 16.82 -27.24
C ASP A 8 41.33 16.10 -26.01
N TYR A 9 40.19 15.45 -26.16
CA TYR A 9 39.62 14.59 -25.13
C TYR A 9 40.32 13.24 -25.15
N LYS A 10 41.28 13.07 -24.24
CA LYS A 10 41.86 11.76 -23.96
C LYS A 10 40.74 10.78 -23.60
N LEU A 11 40.79 9.59 -24.20
CA LEU A 11 39.88 8.51 -23.84
C LEU A 11 40.05 8.20 -22.35
N LYS A 12 38.96 7.84 -21.65
CA LYS A 12 39.02 7.46 -20.22
C LYS A 12 39.94 6.27 -19.94
N THR A 13 40.34 5.53 -20.98
CA THR A 13 41.26 4.39 -20.96
C THR A 13 42.70 4.76 -21.26
N ALA A 14 42.98 6.00 -21.69
CA ALA A 14 44.33 6.45 -22.00
C ALA A 14 45.15 6.69 -20.72
N ALA A 15 46.44 6.38 -20.78
CA ALA A 15 47.34 6.45 -19.61
C ALA A 15 47.56 7.89 -19.09
N ASP A 16 47.33 8.89 -19.94
CA ASP A 16 47.46 10.32 -19.66
C ASP A 16 46.13 11.01 -19.33
N TYR A 17 45.04 10.25 -19.21
CA TYR A 17 43.73 10.81 -18.87
C TYR A 17 43.68 11.26 -17.40
N VAL A 18 43.40 12.56 -17.19
CA VAL A 18 43.16 13.15 -15.87
C VAL A 18 41.77 13.76 -15.84
N VAL A 19 40.96 13.39 -14.85
CA VAL A 19 39.61 13.96 -14.68
C VAL A 19 39.73 15.46 -14.41
N PRO A 20 39.07 16.34 -15.20
CA PRO A 20 39.04 17.78 -14.95
C PRO A 20 38.47 18.14 -13.57
N ASP A 21 39.01 19.16 -12.92
CA ASP A 21 38.71 19.50 -11.51
C ASP A 21 37.21 19.73 -11.24
N HIS A 22 36.50 20.37 -12.17
CA HIS A 22 35.06 20.61 -12.04
C HIS A 22 34.23 19.31 -12.15
N LEU A 23 34.74 18.30 -12.85
CA LEU A 23 34.15 16.97 -12.97
C LEU A 23 34.60 16.01 -11.86
N ARG A 24 35.66 16.35 -11.11
CA ARG A 24 36.08 15.55 -9.96
C ARG A 24 34.99 15.52 -8.90
N MET A 25 34.76 14.32 -8.39
CA MET A 25 33.87 14.09 -7.27
C MET A 25 34.57 14.50 -5.99
N ASN A 26 33.99 15.46 -5.28
CA ASN A 26 34.44 15.85 -3.96
C ASN A 26 33.47 15.29 -2.91
N VAL A 27 33.92 15.21 -1.66
CA VAL A 27 33.10 14.72 -0.54
C VAL A 27 31.78 15.50 -0.44
N ASP A 28 31.82 16.83 -0.60
CA ASP A 28 30.62 17.67 -0.55
C ASP A 28 29.65 17.40 -1.71
N LYS A 29 30.18 17.20 -2.94
CA LYS A 29 29.37 16.84 -4.11
C LYS A 29 28.71 15.46 -3.92
N ALA A 30 29.45 14.50 -3.36
CA ALA A 30 28.92 13.17 -3.05
C ALA A 30 27.82 13.23 -1.96
N ARG A 31 28.05 14.03 -0.90
CA ARG A 31 27.05 14.27 0.16
C ARG A 31 25.79 14.93 -0.39
N GLY A 32 25.92 15.93 -1.26
CA GLY A 32 24.79 16.56 -1.93
C GLY A 32 23.97 15.55 -2.75
N ARG A 33 24.63 14.68 -3.51
CA ARG A 33 23.96 13.60 -4.25
C ARG A 33 23.23 12.61 -3.33
N LEU A 34 23.82 12.25 -2.19
CA LEU A 34 23.18 11.37 -1.21
C LEU A 34 21.93 12.00 -0.59
N LEU A 35 21.96 13.30 -0.30
CA LEU A 35 20.79 14.02 0.22
C LEU A 35 19.66 14.04 -0.83
N LEU A 36 19.97 14.41 -2.08
CA LEU A 36 18.99 14.38 -3.17
C LEU A 36 18.38 12.99 -3.35
N LEU A 37 19.20 11.94 -3.29
CA LEU A 37 18.70 10.56 -3.40
C LEU A 37 17.78 10.20 -2.24
N LYS A 38 18.13 10.62 -1.01
CA LYS A 38 17.29 10.41 0.16
C LYS A 38 15.94 11.10 0.02
N ASP A 39 15.93 12.33 -0.47
CA ASP A 39 14.70 13.11 -0.68
C ASP A 39 13.83 12.45 -1.75
N MET A 40 14.42 12.03 -2.88
CA MET A 40 13.68 11.28 -3.91
C MET A 40 13.08 9.97 -3.38
N ILE A 41 13.84 9.20 -2.59
CA ILE A 41 13.33 7.96 -1.98
C ILE A 41 12.15 8.26 -1.07
N PHE A 42 12.22 9.34 -0.28
CA PHE A 42 11.13 9.78 0.57
C PHE A 42 9.89 10.14 -0.25
N GLU A 43 10.05 10.97 -1.29
CA GLU A 43 8.96 11.37 -2.18
C GLU A 43 8.29 10.17 -2.85
N TYR A 44 9.07 9.22 -3.37
CA TYR A 44 8.53 8.01 -3.98
C TYR A 44 7.73 7.17 -3.00
N LYS A 45 8.22 7.01 -1.76
CA LYS A 45 7.49 6.28 -0.71
C LYS A 45 6.17 6.97 -0.36
N CYS A 46 6.18 8.28 -0.17
CA CYS A 46 4.97 9.05 0.12
C CYS A 46 3.95 8.98 -1.03
N ASN A 47 4.41 9.15 -2.27
CA ASN A 47 3.55 9.07 -3.46
C ASN A 47 2.93 7.69 -3.61
N PHE A 48 3.72 6.63 -3.42
CA PHE A 48 3.23 5.26 -3.44
C PHE A 48 2.14 5.04 -2.39
N ASN A 49 2.40 5.42 -1.13
CA ASN A 49 1.43 5.28 -0.05
C ASN A 49 0.13 6.05 -0.34
N ASN A 50 0.22 7.27 -0.86
CA ASN A 50 -0.94 8.08 -1.22
C ASN A 50 -1.78 7.41 -2.32
N LYS A 51 -1.13 6.88 -3.36
CA LYS A 51 -1.81 6.15 -4.43
C LYS A 51 -2.46 4.86 -3.93
N LEU A 52 -1.78 4.12 -3.05
CA LEU A 52 -2.30 2.91 -2.46
C LEU A 52 -3.57 3.19 -1.63
N LEU A 53 -3.54 4.24 -0.80
CA LEU A 53 -4.70 4.67 -0.02
C LEU A 53 -5.86 5.11 -0.93
N ALA A 54 -5.58 5.89 -1.98
CA ALA A 54 -6.61 6.31 -2.93
C ALA A 54 -7.28 5.10 -3.64
N LEU A 55 -6.51 4.07 -3.98
CA LEU A 55 -7.04 2.82 -4.55
C LEU A 55 -7.93 2.08 -3.55
N ARG A 56 -7.51 2.00 -2.28
CA ARG A 56 -8.30 1.42 -1.20
C ARG A 56 -9.63 2.16 -1.03
N ASP A 57 -9.61 3.50 -0.96
CA ASP A 57 -10.82 4.30 -0.81
C ASP A 57 -11.78 4.12 -1.99
N LYS A 58 -11.22 4.02 -3.21
CA LYS A 58 -12.00 3.71 -4.40
C LYS A 58 -12.66 2.33 -4.32
N LYS A 59 -11.94 1.32 -3.82
CA LYS A 59 -12.49 -0.03 -3.62
C LYS A 59 -13.61 -0.04 -2.58
N ILE A 60 -13.44 0.68 -1.46
CA ILE A 60 -14.47 0.81 -0.44
C ILE A 60 -15.76 1.39 -1.04
N LYS A 61 -15.65 2.50 -1.79
CA LYS A 61 -16.81 3.11 -2.46
C LYS A 61 -17.48 2.15 -3.45
N ALA A 62 -16.71 1.43 -4.24
CA ALA A 62 -17.25 0.44 -5.18
C ALA A 62 -18.00 -0.69 -4.46
N ILE A 63 -17.48 -1.17 -3.32
CA ILE A 63 -18.16 -2.19 -2.49
C ILE A 63 -19.48 -1.63 -1.93
N GLU A 64 -19.49 -0.39 -1.45
CA GLU A 64 -20.71 0.28 -0.96
C GLU A 64 -21.77 0.42 -2.06
N GLU A 65 -21.35 0.83 -3.26
CA GLU A 65 -22.22 0.94 -4.44
C GLU A 65 -22.81 -0.42 -4.83
N ILE A 66 -21.98 -1.46 -4.93
CA ILE A 66 -22.43 -2.83 -5.19
C ILE A 66 -23.42 -3.29 -4.12
N GLY A 67 -23.12 -3.03 -2.84
CA GLY A 67 -24.01 -3.38 -1.73
C GLY A 67 -25.38 -2.70 -1.82
N ASN A 68 -25.43 -1.45 -2.24
CA ASN A 68 -26.69 -0.73 -2.44
C ASN A 68 -27.50 -1.30 -3.62
N ILE A 69 -26.84 -1.61 -4.73
CA ILE A 69 -27.48 -2.23 -5.90
C ILE A 69 -28.04 -3.62 -5.53
N VAL A 70 -27.28 -4.41 -4.77
CA VAL A 70 -27.72 -5.74 -4.31
C VAL A 70 -28.94 -5.63 -3.40
N LYS A 71 -29.00 -4.65 -2.50
CA LYS A 71 -30.20 -4.41 -1.67
C LYS A 71 -31.42 -4.06 -2.52
N GLN A 72 -31.26 -3.16 -3.50
CA GLN A 72 -32.36 -2.82 -4.42
C GLN A 72 -32.82 -4.04 -5.21
N LEU A 73 -31.89 -4.88 -5.67
CA LEU A 73 -32.21 -6.12 -6.37
C LEU A 73 -32.97 -7.10 -5.48
N GLN A 74 -32.60 -7.23 -4.21
CA GLN A 74 -33.36 -8.00 -3.22
C GLN A 74 -34.77 -7.47 -3.04
N GLU A 75 -34.95 -6.16 -2.91
CA GLU A 75 -36.27 -5.53 -2.79
C GLU A 75 -37.17 -5.77 -4.01
N ILE A 76 -36.59 -5.81 -5.20
CA ILE A 76 -37.31 -6.13 -6.45
C ILE A 76 -37.71 -7.61 -6.45
N GLN A 77 -36.80 -8.53 -6.10
CA GLN A 77 -37.11 -9.95 -6.08
C GLN A 77 -38.20 -10.31 -5.06
N VAL A 78 -38.22 -9.67 -3.88
CA VAL A 78 -39.28 -9.87 -2.89
C VAL A 78 -40.68 -9.56 -3.45
N LYS A 79 -40.78 -8.67 -4.44
CA LYS A 79 -42.05 -8.30 -5.10
C LYS A 79 -42.41 -9.19 -6.29
N LEU A 80 -41.51 -10.06 -6.73
CA LEU A 80 -41.69 -10.99 -7.84
C LEU A 80 -42.11 -12.37 -7.33
N ASP A 81 -42.81 -13.13 -8.18
CA ASP A 81 -43.15 -14.51 -7.88
C ASP A 81 -41.88 -15.37 -7.67
N PRO A 82 -41.88 -16.31 -6.70
CA PRO A 82 -40.70 -17.13 -6.37
C PRO A 82 -40.10 -17.89 -7.55
N GLU A 83 -40.91 -18.25 -8.55
CA GLU A 83 -40.47 -18.97 -9.75
C GLU A 83 -39.59 -18.12 -10.67
N LEU A 84 -39.66 -16.79 -10.56
CA LEU A 84 -38.87 -15.83 -11.34
C LEU A 84 -37.63 -15.32 -10.59
N HIS A 85 -37.38 -15.82 -9.37
CA HIS A 85 -36.22 -15.39 -8.57
C HIS A 85 -34.92 -15.85 -9.21
N GLN A 86 -33.91 -14.99 -9.11
CA GLN A 86 -32.57 -15.26 -9.60
C GLN A 86 -31.56 -15.23 -8.44
N PRO A 87 -30.44 -15.95 -8.53
CA PRO A 87 -29.43 -15.90 -7.48
C PRO A 87 -28.90 -14.47 -7.30
N ILE A 88 -28.91 -14.00 -6.06
CA ILE A 88 -28.38 -12.68 -5.70
C ILE A 88 -26.85 -12.75 -5.71
N PRO A 89 -26.16 -11.81 -6.39
CA PRO A 89 -24.70 -11.78 -6.40
C PRO A 89 -24.13 -11.43 -5.02
N VAL A 90 -22.99 -12.03 -4.68
CA VAL A 90 -22.31 -11.80 -3.40
C VAL A 90 -21.60 -10.45 -3.44
N VAL A 91 -21.76 -9.66 -2.38
CA VAL A 91 -21.05 -8.39 -2.21
C VAL A 91 -19.59 -8.67 -1.82
N PRO A 92 -18.59 -8.12 -2.52
CA PRO A 92 -17.19 -8.32 -2.17
C PRO A 92 -16.84 -7.70 -0.82
N GLU A 93 -15.90 -8.31 -0.09
CA GLU A 93 -15.40 -7.81 1.20
C GLU A 93 -13.94 -7.34 1.09
N MET A 94 -13.52 -6.51 2.05
CA MET A 94 -12.12 -6.06 2.16
C MET A 94 -11.29 -7.13 2.86
N HIS A 95 -10.13 -7.48 2.28
CA HIS A 95 -9.21 -8.41 2.94
C HIS A 95 -8.55 -7.75 4.17
N PRO A 96 -8.30 -8.47 5.27
CA PRO A 96 -7.67 -7.91 6.47
C PRO A 96 -6.35 -7.17 6.21
N ASP A 97 -5.54 -7.69 5.27
CA ASP A 97 -4.25 -7.08 4.91
C ASP A 97 -4.38 -5.72 4.22
N GLU A 98 -5.55 -5.41 3.64
CA GLU A 98 -5.85 -4.11 3.03
C GLU A 98 -6.24 -3.06 4.07
N VAL A 99 -6.42 -3.47 5.33
CA VAL A 99 -6.91 -2.64 6.45
C VAL A 99 -6.02 -2.81 7.69
N PRO A 100 -4.70 -2.53 7.62
CA PRO A 100 -3.78 -2.76 8.72
C PRO A 100 -4.12 -1.98 10.00
N GLU A 101 -4.78 -0.82 9.85
CA GLU A 101 -5.29 -0.02 10.97
C GLU A 101 -6.32 -0.79 11.83
N ARG A 102 -7.00 -1.77 11.25
CA ARG A 102 -8.03 -2.58 11.90
C ARG A 102 -7.47 -3.83 12.59
N VAL A 103 -6.16 -4.05 12.58
CA VAL A 103 -5.53 -5.18 13.28
C VAL A 103 -5.82 -5.16 14.79
N LEU A 104 -5.97 -3.95 15.37
CA LEU A 104 -6.34 -3.77 16.78
C LEU A 104 -7.86 -3.62 16.99
N SER A 105 -8.66 -3.73 15.93
CA SER A 105 -10.12 -3.68 16.05
C SER A 105 -10.64 -5.06 16.46
N TYR A 106 -11.45 -5.09 17.51
CA TYR A 106 -12.02 -6.32 18.06
C TYR A 106 -13.53 -6.29 17.90
N THR A 107 -14.09 -7.40 17.41
CA THR A 107 -15.54 -7.58 17.39
C THR A 107 -16.01 -8.09 18.75
N ARG A 108 -17.29 -7.89 19.05
CA ARG A 108 -17.90 -8.44 20.27
C ARG A 108 -17.73 -9.96 20.36
N GLU A 109 -17.71 -10.63 19.21
CA GLU A 109 -17.48 -12.06 19.10
C GLU A 109 -16.03 -12.44 19.41
N SER A 110 -15.04 -11.70 18.91
CA SER A 110 -13.63 -11.96 19.24
C SER A 110 -13.37 -11.77 20.73
N LEU A 111 -13.98 -10.75 21.36
CA LEU A 111 -13.88 -10.53 22.80
C LEU A 111 -14.55 -11.65 23.62
N ARG A 112 -15.68 -12.18 23.14
CA ARG A 112 -16.33 -13.34 23.78
C ARG A 112 -15.46 -14.59 23.72
N LYS A 113 -14.87 -14.88 22.56
CA LYS A 113 -13.94 -16.01 22.39
C LYS A 113 -12.74 -15.88 23.33
N PHE A 114 -12.13 -14.70 23.37
CA PHE A 114 -11.03 -14.40 24.27
C PHE A 114 -11.40 -14.62 25.75
N LYS A 115 -12.60 -14.19 26.18
CA LYS A 115 -13.07 -14.41 27.56
C LYS A 115 -13.14 -15.90 27.89
N ILE A 116 -13.69 -16.71 27.00
CA ILE A 116 -13.82 -18.16 27.18
C ILE A 116 -12.43 -18.80 27.29
N GLU A 117 -11.52 -18.47 26.38
CA GLU A 117 -10.14 -18.97 26.38
C GLU A 117 -9.38 -18.55 27.65
N TYR A 118 -9.58 -17.32 28.11
CA TYR A 118 -8.96 -16.81 29.32
C TYR A 118 -9.44 -17.57 30.57
N GLU A 119 -10.75 -17.82 30.70
CA GLU A 119 -11.32 -18.61 31.79
C GLU A 119 -10.82 -20.07 31.76
N GLN A 120 -10.65 -20.66 30.59
CA GLN A 120 -10.07 -22.00 30.43
C GLN A 120 -8.60 -22.05 30.85
N LYS A 121 -7.78 -21.08 30.41
CA LYS A 121 -6.37 -20.96 30.82
C LYS A 121 -6.23 -20.76 32.33
N LYS A 122 -7.08 -19.92 32.92
CA LYS A 122 -7.10 -19.71 34.38
C LYS A 122 -7.44 -20.98 35.14
N LYS A 123 -8.44 -21.75 34.69
CA LYS A 123 -8.79 -23.05 35.28
C LYS A 123 -7.63 -24.05 35.15
N HIS A 124 -6.98 -24.12 33.99
CA HIS A 124 -5.85 -25.01 33.77
C HIS A 124 -4.65 -24.66 34.67
N ALA A 125 -4.33 -23.37 34.81
CA ALA A 125 -3.26 -22.90 35.69
C ALA A 125 -3.55 -23.03 37.19
N GLN A 126 -4.82 -23.27 37.57
CA GLN A 126 -5.22 -23.51 38.96
C GLN A 126 -5.24 -24.99 39.33
N ILE A 127 -5.15 -25.89 38.33
CA ILE A 127 -5.14 -27.35 38.48
C ILE A 127 -3.70 -27.89 38.44
N MET A 128 -2.74 -27.11 37.92
CA MET A 128 -1.29 -27.34 38.00
C MET A 128 -0.71 -26.66 39.25
#